data_AF-A0A844HY58-F1
#
_entry.id   AF-A0A844HY58-F1
#
_cell.length_a   1.000
_cell.length_b   1.000
_cell.length_c   1.000
_cell.angle_alpha   90.00
_cell.angle_beta   90.00
_cell.angle_gamma   90.00
#
_symmetry.space_group_name_H-M   'P 1'
#
loop_
_entity.id
_entity.type
_entity.pdbx_description
1 polymer ?
#
loop_
_entity_poly.entity_id
_entity_poly.type
_entity_poly.pdbx_seq_one_letter_code
_entity_poly.pdbx_strand_id
1 'polypeptide(L)'
;MTNTYLAAARDLVIKGMCESQVALSVELEFYLASTLAHYIDHPIMPDRLTLRLMDMVQRRARRVEPRELGDECLISCAFFAARLTRHGGTIVHYAGLGQNAYEIAGMPDVAHGFPEMLDVLQASKPISREHPPRSDDKAQEEHTVLFLGQRHRY
;
A
#
# COMPACT_ATOMS: atom_id res chain seq x y z
N MET A 1 -6.16 25.66 -6.77
CA MET A 1 -4.72 25.47 -7.05
C MET A 1 -4.61 24.27 -7.96
N THR A 2 -4.21 24.47 -9.22
CA THR A 2 -3.95 23.37 -10.16
C THR A 2 -2.81 22.55 -9.58
N ASN A 3 -3.11 21.31 -9.22
CA ASN A 3 -2.14 20.41 -8.62
C ASN A 3 -1.01 20.21 -9.64
N THR A 4 0.19 20.69 -9.31
CA THR A 4 1.34 20.70 -10.24
C THR A 4 1.70 19.28 -10.69
N TYR A 5 1.32 18.29 -9.87
CA TYR A 5 1.55 16.88 -10.14
C TYR A 5 0.42 16.20 -10.93
N LEU A 6 -0.68 16.90 -11.25
CA LEU A 6 -1.83 16.27 -11.91
C LEU A 6 -1.48 15.68 -13.28
N ALA A 7 -0.66 16.38 -14.07
CA ALA A 7 -0.22 15.88 -15.38
C ALA A 7 0.61 14.59 -15.21
N ALA A 8 1.60 14.61 -14.32
CA ALA A 8 2.45 13.43 -14.05
C ALA A 8 1.65 12.27 -13.45
N ALA A 9 0.70 12.56 -12.55
CA ALA A 9 -0.19 11.56 -11.97
C ALA A 9 -1.10 10.94 -13.04
N ARG A 10 -1.60 11.75 -13.97
CA ARG A 10 -2.39 11.27 -15.10
C ARG A 10 -1.58 10.35 -16.02
N ASP A 11 -0.35 10.74 -16.35
CA ASP A 11 0.55 9.90 -17.16
C ASP A 11 0.81 8.54 -16.48
N LEU A 12 0.96 8.55 -15.15
CA LEU A 12 1.12 7.32 -14.36
C LEU A 12 -0.13 6.44 -14.41
N VAL A 13 -1.33 7.02 -14.30
CA VAL A 13 -2.61 6.30 -14.41
C VAL A 13 -2.78 5.71 -15.81
N ILE A 14 -2.54 6.48 -16.86
CA ILE A 14 -2.64 6.02 -18.25
C ILE A 14 -1.67 4.84 -18.47
N LYS A 15 -0.42 4.97 -18.00
CA LYS A 15 0.53 3.87 -18.06
C LYS A 15 0.00 2.64 -17.31
N GLY A 16 -0.52 2.82 -16.09
CA GLY A 16 -1.12 1.75 -15.31
C GLY A 16 -2.25 1.04 -16.05
N MET A 17 -3.16 1.78 -16.69
CA MET A 17 -4.25 1.25 -17.52
C MET A 17 -3.73 0.43 -18.71
N CYS A 18 -2.66 0.90 -19.37
CA CYS A 18 -2.03 0.15 -20.46
C CYS A 18 -1.40 -1.16 -19.98
N GLU A 19 -0.68 -1.13 -18.85
CA GLU A 19 0.05 -2.29 -18.32
C GLU A 19 -0.89 -3.33 -17.67
N SER A 20 -1.97 -2.89 -16.99
CA SER A 20 -2.96 -3.78 -16.40
C SER A 20 -4.04 -4.25 -17.37
N GLN A 21 -4.14 -3.63 -18.55
CA GLN A 21 -5.24 -3.83 -19.51
C GLN A 21 -6.62 -3.48 -18.93
N VAL A 22 -6.67 -2.64 -17.89
CA VAL A 22 -7.91 -2.16 -17.28
C VAL A 22 -8.29 -0.82 -17.88
N ALA A 23 -9.50 -0.74 -18.43
CA ALA A 23 -10.08 0.50 -18.95
C ALA A 23 -10.96 1.16 -17.89
N LEU A 24 -10.41 2.14 -17.17
CA LEU A 24 -11.19 3.00 -16.28
C LEU A 24 -12.11 3.92 -17.07
N SER A 25 -13.25 4.29 -16.48
CA SER A 25 -14.06 5.40 -16.99
C SER A 25 -13.30 6.72 -16.87
N VAL A 26 -13.67 7.72 -17.68
CA VAL A 26 -13.04 9.05 -17.65
C VAL A 26 -13.13 9.68 -16.26
N GLU A 27 -14.22 9.43 -15.54
CA GLU A 27 -14.43 9.94 -14.18
C GLU A 27 -13.52 9.25 -13.17
N LEU A 28 -13.35 7.93 -13.26
CA LEU A 28 -12.44 7.17 -12.40
C LEU A 28 -10.97 7.49 -12.70
N GLU A 29 -10.59 7.63 -13.98
CA GLU A 29 -9.25 8.07 -14.38
C GLU A 29 -8.93 9.43 -13.76
N PHE A 30 -9.83 10.40 -13.92
CA PHE A 30 -9.63 11.75 -13.39
C PHE A 30 -9.59 11.76 -11.86
N TYR A 31 -10.47 10.99 -11.22
CA TYR A 31 -10.47 10.82 -9.77
C TYR A 31 -9.14 10.26 -9.28
N LEU A 32 -8.70 9.14 -9.87
CA LEU A 32 -7.47 8.45 -9.50
C LEU A 32 -6.23 9.33 -9.68
N ALA A 33 -6.15 10.05 -10.80
CA ALA A 33 -5.07 10.99 -11.08
C ALA A 33 -5.07 12.15 -10.06
N SER A 34 -6.24 12.65 -9.69
CA SER A 34 -6.38 13.71 -8.68
C SER A 34 -5.98 13.23 -7.28
N THR A 35 -6.41 12.03 -6.88
CA THR A 35 -6.03 11.41 -5.61
C THR A 35 -4.52 11.19 -5.55
N LEU A 36 -3.92 10.60 -6.59
CA LEU A 36 -2.47 10.44 -6.67
C LEU A 36 -1.73 11.76 -6.52
N ALA A 37 -2.14 12.77 -7.28
CA ALA A 37 -1.51 14.08 -7.24
C ALA A 37 -1.62 14.71 -5.84
N HIS A 38 -2.72 14.49 -5.12
CA HIS A 38 -2.88 14.96 -3.75
C HIS A 38 -1.88 14.29 -2.79
N TYR A 39 -1.74 12.97 -2.87
CA TYR A 39 -0.87 12.19 -1.98
C TYR A 39 0.62 12.19 -2.35
N ILE A 40 0.99 12.75 -3.51
CA ILE A 40 2.39 13.12 -3.78
C ILE A 40 2.87 14.21 -2.82
N ASP A 41 2.02 15.20 -2.53
CA ASP A 41 2.33 16.30 -1.60
C ASP A 41 1.98 16.01 -0.14
N HIS A 42 1.15 14.99 0.11
CA HIS A 42 0.64 14.65 1.44
C HIS A 42 1.07 13.23 1.82
N PRO A 43 2.23 13.04 2.47
CA PRO A 43 2.74 11.70 2.78
C PRO A 43 1.80 10.96 3.74
N ILE A 44 1.43 9.73 3.37
CA ILE A 44 0.65 8.83 4.20
C ILE A 44 1.57 8.16 5.25
N MET A 45 0.98 7.76 6.38
CA MET A 45 1.61 6.92 7.40
C MET A 45 0.96 5.52 7.42
N PRO A 46 1.33 4.60 6.49
CA PRO A 46 0.65 3.31 6.32
C PRO A 46 0.69 2.45 7.58
N ASP A 47 1.83 2.46 8.30
CA ASP A 47 2.02 1.68 9.52
C ASP A 47 1.03 2.06 10.64
N ARG A 48 0.53 3.31 10.62
CA ARG A 48 -0.45 3.82 11.58
C ARG A 48 -1.89 3.70 11.10
N LEU A 49 -2.12 3.33 9.84
CA LEU A 49 -3.45 3.25 9.26
C LEU A 49 -4.29 2.20 10.00
N THR A 50 -3.72 1.02 10.26
CA THR A 50 -4.35 -0.04 11.09
C THR A 50 -4.73 0.47 12.47
N LEU A 51 -3.84 1.18 13.16
CA LEU A 51 -4.09 1.72 14.49
C LEU A 51 -5.14 2.84 14.47
N ARG A 52 -5.09 3.73 13.48
CA ARG A 52 -6.08 4.80 13.27
C ARG A 52 -7.46 4.22 13.01
N LEU A 53 -7.55 3.18 12.19
CA LEU A 53 -8.79 2.47 11.90
C LEU A 53 -9.40 1.83 13.15
N MET A 54 -8.58 1.12 13.95
CA MET A 54 -9.05 0.54 15.20
C MET A 54 -9.52 1.62 16.17
N ASP A 55 -8.80 2.74 16.28
CA ASP A 55 -9.20 3.87 17.12
C ASP A 55 -10.52 4.50 16.63
N MET A 56 -10.73 4.60 15.33
CA MET A 56 -11.98 5.11 14.74
C MET A 56 -13.19 4.25 15.09
N VAL A 57 -13.05 2.92 14.94
CA VAL A 57 -14.10 1.95 15.29
C VAL A 57 -14.43 2.05 16.78
N GLN A 58 -13.41 2.16 17.64
CA GLN A 58 -13.59 2.25 19.08
C GLN A 58 -14.16 3.59 19.55
N ARG A 59 -13.76 4.71 18.93
CA ARG A 59 -14.11 6.06 19.40
C ARG A 59 -15.29 6.71 18.68
N ARG A 60 -15.95 6.03 17.73
CA ARG A 60 -16.92 6.65 16.79
C ARG A 60 -16.38 7.99 16.27
N ALA A 61 -15.12 7.97 15.82
CA ALA A 61 -14.38 9.19 15.56
C ALA A 61 -15.13 10.10 14.58
N ARG A 62 -15.54 11.28 15.06
CA ARG A 62 -16.35 12.27 14.34
C ARG A 62 -15.61 13.03 13.21
N ARG A 63 -14.38 12.66 12.84
CA ARG A 63 -13.46 13.61 12.18
C ARG A 63 -12.66 13.13 10.97
N VAL A 64 -12.68 11.86 10.59
CA VAL A 64 -12.07 11.44 9.31
C VAL A 64 -13.17 11.38 8.28
N GLU A 65 -13.04 12.12 7.19
CA GLU A 65 -14.00 12.03 6.10
C GLU A 65 -13.91 10.62 5.48
N PRO A 66 -15.02 9.88 5.33
CA PRO A 66 -14.99 8.52 4.78
C PRO A 66 -14.27 8.43 3.43
N ARG A 67 -14.34 9.50 2.63
CA ARG A 67 -13.58 9.63 1.39
C ARG A 67 -12.06 9.60 1.60
N GLU A 68 -11.54 10.40 2.52
CA GLU A 68 -10.09 10.43 2.81
C GLU A 68 -9.60 9.06 3.26
N LEU A 69 -10.40 8.33 4.03
CA LEU A 69 -10.07 6.96 4.42
C LEU A 69 -10.01 6.02 3.20
N GLY A 70 -10.98 6.14 2.29
CA GLY A 70 -11.00 5.40 1.04
C GLY A 70 -9.73 5.65 0.22
N ASP A 71 -9.32 6.92 0.10
CA ASP A 71 -8.12 7.32 -0.61
C ASP A 71 -6.84 6.79 0.07
N GLU A 72 -6.72 6.94 1.40
CA GLU A 72 -5.57 6.43 2.15
C GLU A 72 -5.44 4.90 2.01
N CYS A 73 -6.56 4.16 2.04
CA CYS A 73 -6.60 2.73 1.81
C CYS A 73 -6.14 2.38 0.38
N LEU A 74 -6.66 3.07 -0.63
CA LEU A 74 -6.29 2.84 -2.03
C LEU A 74 -4.79 3.02 -2.26
N ILE A 75 -4.23 4.16 -1.82
CA ILE A 75 -2.82 4.48 -1.99
C ILE A 75 -1.92 3.57 -1.14
N SER A 76 -2.35 3.21 0.07
CA SER A 76 -1.60 2.29 0.93
C SER A 76 -1.55 0.87 0.37
N CYS A 77 -2.69 0.35 -0.12
CA CYS A 77 -2.76 -0.95 -0.78
C CYS A 77 -1.92 -0.96 -2.07
N ALA A 78 -1.93 0.13 -2.82
CA ALA A 78 -1.13 0.27 -4.02
C ALA A 78 0.36 0.32 -3.68
N PHE A 79 0.86 1.34 -2.96
CA PHE A 79 2.30 1.62 -2.88
C PHE A 79 2.99 1.11 -1.62
N PHE A 80 2.24 0.79 -0.57
CA PHE A 80 2.80 0.53 0.76
C PHE A 80 2.31 -0.79 1.37
N ALA A 81 1.94 -1.76 0.53
CA ALA A 81 1.37 -3.05 0.94
C ALA A 81 2.13 -3.74 2.09
N ALA A 82 3.46 -3.87 1.98
CA ALA A 82 4.30 -4.52 3.00
C ALA A 82 4.30 -3.79 4.36
N ARG A 83 4.19 -2.46 4.34
CA ARG A 83 4.12 -1.62 5.54
C ARG A 83 2.74 -1.68 6.18
N LEU A 84 1.70 -1.63 5.34
CA LEU A 84 0.30 -1.70 5.76
C LEU A 84 -0.02 -2.99 6.51
N THR A 85 0.49 -4.14 6.05
CA THR A 85 0.21 -5.45 6.65
C THR A 85 1.16 -5.84 7.79
N ARG A 86 2.16 -5.01 8.09
CA ARG A 86 3.21 -5.31 9.08
C ARG A 86 2.67 -5.61 10.47
N HIS A 87 1.59 -4.93 10.87
CA HIS A 87 0.99 -5.04 12.20
C HIS A 87 -0.30 -5.89 12.20
N GLY A 88 -0.54 -6.66 11.13
CA GLY A 88 -1.74 -7.47 10.93
C GLY A 88 -2.60 -6.96 9.78
N GLY A 89 -3.70 -7.69 9.51
CA GLY A 89 -4.57 -7.43 8.36
C GLY A 89 -4.01 -7.97 7.04
N THR A 90 -4.83 -7.92 6.00
CA THR A 90 -4.46 -8.34 4.63
C THR A 90 -4.79 -7.22 3.65
N ILE A 91 -4.15 -7.19 2.49
CA ILE A 91 -4.49 -6.21 1.44
C ILE A 91 -5.98 -6.27 1.08
N VAL A 92 -6.55 -7.48 1.02
CA VAL A 92 -7.99 -7.68 0.80
C VAL A 92 -8.84 -7.01 1.87
N HIS A 93 -8.44 -7.12 3.15
CA HIS A 93 -9.14 -6.46 4.25
C HIS A 93 -9.15 -4.93 4.10
N TYR A 94 -8.00 -4.33 3.80
CA TYR A 94 -7.90 -2.87 3.64
C TYR A 94 -8.56 -2.37 2.35
N ALA A 95 -8.54 -3.17 1.29
CA ALA A 95 -9.27 -2.88 0.06
C ALA A 95 -10.78 -2.85 0.31
N GLY A 96 -11.32 -3.90 0.96
CA GLY A 96 -12.73 -3.94 1.34
C GLY A 96 -13.12 -2.79 2.28
N LEU A 97 -12.22 -2.36 3.15
CA LEU A 97 -12.47 -1.20 4.00
C LEU A 97 -12.51 0.11 3.21
N GLY A 98 -11.59 0.30 2.25
CA GLY A 98 -11.60 1.46 1.36
C GLY A 98 -12.88 1.51 0.51
N GLN A 99 -13.34 0.38 -0.02
CA GLN A 99 -14.61 0.24 -0.73
C GLN A 99 -15.79 0.71 0.14
N ASN A 100 -15.93 0.15 1.34
CA ASN A 100 -16.99 0.55 2.27
C ASN A 100 -16.91 2.04 2.62
N ALA A 101 -15.70 2.59 2.74
CA ALA A 101 -15.50 4.01 3.05
C ALA A 101 -16.05 4.92 1.93
N TYR A 102 -15.84 4.55 0.66
CA TYR A 102 -16.44 5.25 -0.47
C TYR A 102 -17.96 5.08 -0.55
N GLU A 103 -18.50 3.90 -0.23
CA GLU A 103 -19.96 3.72 -0.16
C GLU A 103 -20.59 4.64 0.89
N ILE A 104 -19.99 4.71 2.09
CA ILE A 104 -20.43 5.60 3.17
C ILE A 104 -20.27 7.08 2.77
N ALA A 105 -19.25 7.41 1.96
CA ALA A 105 -19.07 8.74 1.41
C ALA A 105 -20.10 9.12 0.33
N GLY A 106 -20.98 8.20 -0.10
CA GLY A 106 -21.92 8.43 -1.18
C GLY A 106 -21.25 8.41 -2.57
N MET A 107 -20.16 7.66 -2.72
CA MET A 107 -19.37 7.54 -3.95
C MET A 107 -19.40 6.10 -4.50
N PRO A 108 -20.58 5.56 -4.87
CA PRO A 108 -20.74 4.15 -5.23
C PRO A 108 -19.93 3.75 -6.47
N ASP A 109 -19.77 4.64 -7.44
CA ASP A 109 -18.99 4.36 -8.66
C ASP A 109 -17.50 4.19 -8.34
N VAL A 110 -16.98 4.99 -7.41
CA VAL A 110 -15.59 4.90 -6.93
C VAL A 110 -15.40 3.68 -6.03
N ALA A 111 -16.41 3.33 -5.22
CA ALA A 111 -16.40 2.10 -4.43
C ALA A 111 -16.37 0.85 -5.31
N HIS A 112 -17.21 0.81 -6.35
CA HIS A 112 -17.28 -0.30 -7.29
C HIS A 112 -15.99 -0.42 -8.11
N GLY A 113 -15.46 0.71 -8.59
CA GLY A 113 -14.22 0.78 -9.36
C GLY A 113 -12.93 0.62 -8.55
N PHE A 114 -13.01 0.36 -7.24
CA PHE A 114 -11.84 0.27 -6.37
C PHE A 114 -10.84 -0.80 -6.82
N PRO A 115 -11.24 -2.05 -7.12
CA PRO A 115 -10.30 -3.09 -7.56
C PRO A 115 -9.59 -2.68 -8.86
N GLU A 116 -10.32 -2.14 -9.83
CA GLU A 116 -9.79 -1.66 -11.10
C GLU A 116 -8.77 -0.53 -10.90
N MET A 117 -9.09 0.45 -10.05
CA MET A 117 -8.16 1.51 -9.69
C MET A 117 -6.91 0.96 -8.99
N LEU A 118 -7.07 0.00 -8.08
CA LEU A 118 -5.94 -0.63 -7.38
C LEU A 118 -5.02 -1.36 -8.36
N ASP A 119 -5.57 -2.13 -9.29
CA ASP A 119 -4.83 -2.87 -10.31
C ASP A 119 -4.04 -1.91 -11.22
N VAL A 120 -4.68 -0.83 -11.67
CA VAL A 120 -4.03 0.25 -12.44
C VAL A 120 -2.85 0.84 -11.67
N LEU A 121 -3.04 1.19 -10.39
CA LEU A 121 -1.96 1.74 -9.58
C LEU A 121 -0.82 0.75 -9.37
N GLN A 122 -1.12 -0.53 -9.13
CA GLN A 122 -0.10 -1.55 -8.94
C GLN A 122 0.71 -1.82 -10.21
N ALA A 123 0.05 -1.85 -11.37
CA ALA A 123 0.70 -2.00 -12.67
C ALA A 123 1.52 -0.77 -13.09
N SER A 124 1.15 0.43 -12.61
CA SER A 124 1.88 1.66 -12.92
C SER A 124 3.28 1.73 -12.29
N LYS A 125 3.53 0.91 -11.26
CA LYS A 125 4.81 0.92 -10.54
C LYS A 125 5.95 0.61 -11.51
N PRO A 126 7.08 1.33 -11.43
CA PRO A 126 8.27 0.86 -12.10
C PRO A 126 8.57 -0.55 -11.59
N ILE A 127 8.94 -1.47 -12.50
CA ILE A 127 9.52 -2.77 -12.15
C ILE A 127 10.83 -2.45 -11.43
N SER A 128 10.75 -2.10 -10.16
CA SER A 128 11.87 -2.13 -9.26
C SER A 128 12.25 -3.59 -9.22
N ARG A 129 13.33 -3.96 -9.93
CA ARG A 129 14.05 -5.20 -9.65
C ARG A 129 14.27 -5.17 -8.15
N GLU A 130 13.51 -6.00 -7.43
CA GLU A 130 13.74 -6.24 -6.02
C GLU A 130 15.21 -6.56 -5.89
N HIS A 131 15.97 -5.66 -5.28
CA HIS A 131 17.27 -6.05 -4.78
C HIS A 131 16.94 -7.14 -3.76
N PRO A 132 17.41 -8.39 -3.94
CA PRO A 132 17.15 -9.42 -2.96
C PRO A 132 17.60 -8.87 -1.60
N PRO A 133 16.91 -9.23 -0.50
CA PRO A 133 17.35 -8.83 0.82
C PRO A 133 18.83 -9.21 0.93
N ARG A 134 19.71 -8.23 1.21
CA ARG A 134 21.11 -8.51 1.52
C ARG A 134 21.12 -9.53 2.65
N SER A 135 21.40 -10.77 2.31
CA SER A 135 21.67 -11.85 3.24
C SER A 135 23.12 -11.71 3.71
N ASP A 136 23.44 -10.61 4.38
CA ASP A 136 24.73 -10.40 5.05
C ASP A 136 24.47 -10.33 6.56
N ASP A 137 24.12 -11.47 7.16
CA ASP A 137 24.57 -11.87 8.52
C ASP A 137 24.08 -13.27 8.92
N LYS A 138 24.36 -14.27 8.07
CA LYS A 138 24.36 -15.68 8.49
C LYS A 138 25.55 -16.40 7.87
N ALA A 139 26.72 -16.26 8.48
CA ALA A 139 27.73 -17.32 8.61
C ALA A 139 28.98 -16.80 9.34
N GLN A 140 28.99 -16.86 10.66
CA GLN A 140 30.24 -17.16 11.35
C GLN A 140 29.99 -17.84 12.69
N GLU A 141 29.55 -19.09 12.64
CA GLU A 141 29.85 -20.08 13.67
C GLU A 141 29.54 -21.46 13.10
N GLU A 142 30.51 -22.01 12.37
CA GLU A 142 30.75 -23.45 12.29
C GLU A 142 31.97 -23.68 11.40
N HIS A 143 33.10 -24.01 12.04
CA HIS A 143 34.13 -24.94 11.59
C HIS A 143 35.17 -24.95 12.72
N THR A 144 35.22 -25.99 13.55
CA THR A 144 36.22 -27.04 13.35
C THR A 144 35.79 -28.29 14.10
N VAL A 145 35.73 -29.40 13.38
CA VAL A 145 35.41 -30.73 13.89
C VAL A 145 36.71 -31.50 14.15
N LEU A 146 36.73 -32.27 15.25
CA LEU A 146 37.49 -33.51 15.52
C LEU A 146 39.02 -33.44 15.76
N PHE A 147 39.47 -33.79 16.98
CA PHE A 147 40.02 -35.13 17.34
C PHE A 147 40.64 -35.16 18.76
N LEU A 148 40.30 -36.23 19.51
CA LEU A 148 41.08 -37.00 20.50
C LEU A 148 41.86 -36.31 21.66
N GLY A 149 41.65 -36.77 22.91
CA GLY A 149 42.71 -36.73 23.95
C GLY A 149 42.30 -36.76 25.42
N GLN A 150 42.18 -37.97 25.98
CA GLN A 150 42.43 -38.44 27.36
C GLN A 150 42.70 -37.47 28.55
N ARG A 151 42.07 -37.81 29.69
CA ARG A 151 42.56 -37.89 31.11
C ARG A 151 43.54 -36.81 31.63
N HIS A 152 43.20 -36.11 32.73
CA HIS A 152 43.60 -36.45 34.11
C HIS A 152 43.10 -35.45 35.18
N ARG A 153 42.92 -36.01 36.38
CA ARG A 153 42.66 -35.45 37.73
C ARG A 153 43.40 -34.13 38.07
N TYR A 154 42.79 -33.30 38.92
CA TYR A 154 43.17 -33.16 40.34
C TYR A 154 41.94 -32.82 41.18
#